data_AF-A0A534RY07-F1
#
_entry.id   AF-A0A534RY07-F1
#
_cell.length_a   1.000
_cell.length_b   1.000
_cell.length_c   1.000
_cell.angle_alpha   90.00
_cell.angle_beta   90.00
_cell.angle_gamma   90.00
#
_symmetry.space_group_name_H-M   'P 1'
#
loop_
_entity.id
_entity.type
_entity.pdbx_description
1 polymer ?
#
loop_
_entity_poly.entity_id
_entity_poly.type
_entity_poly.pdbx_seq_one_letter_code
_entity_poly.pdbx_strand_id
1 'polypeptide(L)'
;LDAAWQRIGFNRAVQGNLDPVALFAPRDELRRQVEHVLTAASGRPGHVFNLGHGILPQTPLENVVALVEMVHEISEKLRSQNSEARI
;
A
#
# COMPACT_ATOMS: atom_id res chain seq x y z
N LEU A 1 1.54 -2.74 9.65
CA LEU A 1 0.65 -1.55 9.63
C LEU A 1 -0.28 -1.50 10.85
N ASP A 2 -1.06 -2.54 11.14
CA ASP A 2 -1.98 -2.57 12.30
C ASP A 2 -1.31 -2.28 13.64
N ALA A 3 -0.15 -2.88 13.90
CA ALA A 3 0.60 -2.62 15.13
C ALA A 3 0.95 -1.13 15.34
N ALA A 4 1.11 -0.36 14.25
CA ALA A 4 1.36 1.08 14.37
C ALA A 4 0.10 1.81 14.88
N TRP A 5 -1.06 1.58 14.28
CA TRP A 5 -2.32 2.17 14.75
C TRP A 5 -2.72 1.70 16.15
N GLN A 6 -2.48 0.43 16.49
CA GLN A 6 -2.71 -0.08 17.84
C GLN A 6 -1.90 0.68 18.90
N ARG A 7 -0.71 1.19 18.53
CA ARG A 7 0.17 1.94 19.44
C ARG A 7 -0.12 3.43 19.46
N ILE A 8 -0.44 4.04 18.32
CA ILE A 8 -0.56 5.51 18.19
C ILE A 8 -2.01 6.01 18.17
N GLY A 9 -2.98 5.10 18.12
CA GLY A 9 -4.40 5.40 17.99
C GLY A 9 -4.86 5.47 16.53
N PHE A 10 -6.14 5.15 16.30
CA PHE A 10 -6.78 5.14 14.97
C PHE A 10 -7.19 6.54 14.47
N ASN A 11 -7.02 7.58 15.28
CA ASN A 11 -7.27 8.98 14.90
C ASN A 11 -6.04 9.66 14.26
N ARG A 12 -4.94 8.92 14.04
CA ARG A 12 -3.72 9.41 13.40
C ARG A 12 -3.49 8.71 12.07
N ALA A 13 -3.02 9.47 11.08
CA ALA A 13 -2.60 8.89 9.82
C ALA A 13 -1.29 8.12 9.98
N VAL A 14 -1.12 7.06 9.18
CA VAL A 14 0.13 6.29 9.05
C VAL A 14 0.54 6.29 7.58
N GLN A 15 1.83 6.54 7.34
CA GLN A 15 2.44 6.52 6.01
C GLN A 15 3.40 5.34 5.86
N GLY A 16 3.40 4.68 4.69
CA GLY A 16 4.29 3.56 4.37
C GLY A 16 3.56 2.31 3.86
N ASN A 17 4.19 1.15 3.83
CA ASN A 17 5.56 0.83 4.28
C ASN A 17 6.23 -0.24 3.40
N LEU A 18 6.00 -0.20 2.08
CA LEU A 18 6.54 -1.18 1.14
C LEU A 18 8.07 -1.14 1.15
N ASP A 19 8.73 -2.29 1.17
CA ASP A 19 10.18 -2.36 1.01
C ASP A 19 10.58 -1.87 -0.39
N PRO A 20 11.49 -0.89 -0.54
CA PRO A 20 11.92 -0.43 -1.86
C PRO A 20 12.52 -1.54 -2.75
N VAL A 21 13.04 -2.63 -2.17
CA VAL A 21 13.54 -3.79 -2.92
C VAL A 21 12.42 -4.49 -3.70
N ALA A 22 11.17 -4.37 -3.27
CA ALA A 22 10.01 -4.93 -3.98
C ALA A 22 9.90 -4.40 -5.43
N LEU A 23 10.42 -3.20 -5.70
CA LEU A 23 10.41 -2.60 -7.03
C LEU A 23 11.35 -3.28 -8.02
N PHE A 24 12.16 -4.25 -7.60
CA PHE A 24 12.96 -5.11 -8.49
C PHE A 24 12.28 -6.44 -8.80
N ALA A 25 11.16 -6.76 -8.14
CA ALA A 25 10.49 -8.02 -8.31
C ALA A 25 9.74 -8.10 -9.66
N PRO A 26 9.47 -9.32 -10.17
CA PRO A 26 8.52 -9.53 -11.25
C PRO A 26 7.15 -8.93 -10.91
N ARG A 27 6.38 -8.60 -11.95
CA ARG A 27 5.18 -7.78 -11.81
C ARG A 27 4.14 -8.38 -10.85
N ASP A 28 3.94 -9.69 -10.91
CA ASP A 28 2.96 -10.39 -10.07
C ASP A 28 3.37 -10.37 -8.60
N GLU A 29 4.67 -10.45 -8.32
CA GLU A 29 5.19 -10.39 -6.96
C GLU A 29 5.08 -8.97 -6.39
N LEU A 30 5.39 -7.95 -7.19
CA LEU A 30 5.15 -6.56 -6.81
C LEU A 30 3.66 -6.32 -6.51
N ARG A 31 2.74 -6.88 -7.33
CA ARG A 31 1.29 -6.82 -7.08
C ARG A 31 0.94 -7.38 -5.71
N ARG A 32 1.40 -8.60 -5.44
CA ARG A 32 1.11 -9.33 -4.21
C ARG A 32 1.58 -8.57 -2.96
N GLN A 33 2.74 -7.93 -3.03
CA GLN A 33 3.25 -7.13 -1.90
C GLN A 33 2.45 -5.83 -1.71
N VAL A 34 2.03 -5.16 -2.79
CA VAL A 34 1.16 -3.98 -2.72
C VAL A 34 -0.19 -4.35 -2.10
N GLU A 35 -0.81 -5.44 -2.56
CA GLU A 35 -2.05 -5.97 -2.00
C GLU A 35 -1.90 -6.26 -0.50
N HIS A 36 -0.81 -6.92 -0.10
CA HIS A 36 -0.56 -7.21 1.31
C HIS A 36 -0.55 -5.95 2.20
N VAL A 37 0.13 -4.88 1.77
CA VAL A 37 0.18 -3.62 2.50
C VAL A 37 -1.19 -2.94 2.56
N LEU A 38 -1.93 -2.91 1.44
CA LEU A 38 -3.24 -2.26 1.36
C LEU A 38 -4.33 -3.04 2.11
N THR A 39 -4.30 -4.37 2.08
CA THR A 39 -5.21 -5.22 2.87
C THR A 39 -4.99 -5.04 4.37
N ALA A 40 -3.75 -4.83 4.81
CA ALA A 40 -3.45 -4.48 6.20
C ALA A 40 -4.02 -3.11 6.61
N ALA A 41 -4.25 -2.20 5.64
CA ALA A 41 -5.00 -0.98 5.89
C ALA A 41 -6.52 -1.23 5.91
N SER A 42 -6.99 -2.30 5.27
CA SER A 42 -8.39 -2.75 5.29
C SER A 42 -9.38 -1.65 4.87
N GLY A 43 -8.99 -0.81 3.91
CA GLY A 43 -9.83 0.28 3.41
C GLY A 43 -10.19 1.36 4.45
N ARG A 44 -9.48 1.42 5.59
CA ARG A 44 -9.72 2.43 6.63
C ARG A 44 -9.14 3.79 6.22
N PRO A 45 -9.75 4.92 6.63
CA PRO A 45 -9.18 6.24 6.38
C PRO A 45 -7.84 6.42 7.14
N GLY A 46 -6.97 7.29 6.63
CA GLY A 46 -5.71 7.64 7.29
C GLY A 46 -4.50 6.78 6.91
N HIS A 47 -4.57 5.96 5.86
CA HIS A 47 -3.38 5.34 5.27
C HIS A 47 -2.88 6.13 4.07
N VAL A 48 -1.61 6.53 4.10
CA VAL A 48 -0.90 7.05 2.93
C VAL A 48 0.10 5.99 2.50
N PHE A 49 -0.15 5.32 1.37
CA PHE A 49 0.80 4.34 0.86
C PHE A 49 2.13 5.03 0.53
N ASN A 50 3.24 4.42 0.95
CA ASN A 50 4.58 4.86 0.57
C ASN A 50 5.57 3.71 0.71
N LEU A 51 6.77 3.90 0.20
CA LEU A 51 7.92 3.06 0.52
C LEU A 51 8.33 3.28 1.99
N GLY A 52 8.94 2.27 2.59
CA GLY A 52 9.54 2.36 3.92
C GLY A 52 10.87 3.11 3.95
N HIS A 53 11.51 3.29 2.79
CA HIS A 53 12.75 4.03 2.60
C HIS A 53 12.79 4.67 1.21
N GLY A 54 13.86 5.42 0.89
CA GLY A 54 14.06 5.99 -0.42
C GLY A 54 14.14 4.94 -1.53
N ILE A 55 13.72 5.34 -2.73
CA ILE A 55 13.88 4.53 -3.95
C ILE A 55 15.36 4.26 -4.22
N LEU A 56 15.70 3.07 -4.71
CA LEU A 56 17.08 2.71 -5.04
C LEU A 56 17.44 3.23 -6.45
N PRO A 57 18.69 3.68 -6.70
CA PRO A 57 19.05 4.31 -7.98
C PRO A 57 18.83 3.41 -9.21
N GLN A 58 18.95 2.10 -9.06
CA GLN A 58 18.78 1.13 -10.15
C GLN A 58 17.32 0.67 -10.33
N THR A 59 16.38 1.27 -9.60
CA THR A 59 14.97 0.84 -9.65
C THR A 59 14.41 1.02 -11.07
N PRO A 60 13.84 -0.02 -11.69
CA PRO A 60 13.22 0.10 -13.00
C PRO A 60 12.03 1.06 -12.96
N LEU A 61 12.02 2.06 -13.85
CA LEU A 61 10.98 3.10 -13.88
C LEU A 61 9.60 2.50 -14.14
N GLU A 62 9.53 1.49 -15.00
CA GLU A 62 8.32 0.74 -15.31
C GLU A 62 7.68 0.17 -14.04
N ASN A 63 8.48 -0.34 -13.09
CA ASN A 63 7.96 -0.88 -11.84
C ASN A 63 7.45 0.22 -10.90
N VAL A 64 8.03 1.43 -10.97
CA VAL A 64 7.53 2.59 -10.21
C VAL A 64 6.19 3.07 -10.74
N VAL A 65 6.06 3.25 -12.06
CA VAL A 65 4.80 3.62 -12.71
C VAL A 65 3.73 2.62 -12.34
N ALA A 66 4.08 1.35 -12.49
CA ALA A 66 3.15 0.28 -12.28
C ALA A 66 2.80 0.16 -10.77
N LEU A 67 3.71 0.42 -9.82
CA LEU A 67 3.37 0.54 -8.39
C LEU A 67 2.28 1.59 -8.16
N VAL A 68 2.40 2.78 -8.75
CA VAL A 68 1.42 3.86 -8.57
C VAL A 68 0.04 3.44 -9.08
N GLU A 69 -0.03 2.84 -10.27
CA GLU A 69 -1.28 2.33 -10.85
C GLU A 69 -1.96 1.30 -9.94
N MET A 70 -1.19 0.33 -9.43
CA MET A 70 -1.68 -0.69 -8.50
C MET A 70 -2.27 -0.10 -7.23
N VAL A 71 -1.58 0.88 -6.64
CA VAL A 71 -2.01 1.50 -5.39
C VAL A 71 -3.37 2.18 -5.58
N HIS A 72 -3.56 2.91 -6.68
CA HIS A 72 -4.85 3.52 -6.98
C HIS A 72 -5.94 2.47 -7.23
N GLU A 73 -5.69 1.51 -8.12
CA GLU A 73 -6.63 0.45 -8.49
C GLU A 73 -7.09 -0.38 -7.28
N ILE A 74 -6.15 -0.94 -6.52
CA ILE A 74 -6.45 -1.85 -5.40
C ILE A 74 -7.10 -1.08 -4.25
N SER A 75 -6.63 0.13 -3.94
CA SER A 75 -7.18 0.90 -2.84
C SER A 75 -8.61 1.36 -3.11
N GLU A 76 -8.96 1.67 -4.36
CA GLU A 76 -10.33 1.98 -4.76
C GLU A 76 -11.25 0.77 -4.57
N LYS A 77 -10.84 -0.40 -5.06
CA LYS A 77 -11.59 -1.64 -4.88
C LYS A 77 -11.86 -1.94 -3.40
N LEU A 78 -10.85 -1.81 -2.54
CA LEU A 78 -10.98 -2.05 -1.10
C LEU A 78 -11.93 -1.06 -0.42
N ARG A 79 -11.93 0.21 -0.85
CA ARG A 79 -12.87 1.23 -0.31
C ARG A 79 -14.32 0.92 -0.71
N SER A 80 -14.56 0.55 -1.96
CA SER A 80 -15.90 0.18 -2.44
C SER A 80 -16.45 -1.04 -1.71
N GLN A 81 -15.64 -2.09 -1.53
CA GLN A 81 -16.02 -3.28 -0.76
C GLN A 81 -16.35 -2.96 0.71
N ASN A 82 -15.60 -2.05 1.34
CA ASN A 82 -15.85 -1.64 2.72
C ASN A 82 -17.12 -0.77 2.86
N SER A 83 -17.50 -0.02 1.81
CA SER A 83 -18.77 0.71 1.81
C SER A 83 -19.98 -0.21 1.65
N GLU A 84 -19.89 -1.23 0.79
CA GLU A 84 -20.97 -2.21 0.60
C GLU A 84 -21.21 -3.06 1.86
N ALA A 85 -20.15 -3.43 2.58
CA ALA A 85 -20.25 -4.19 3.82
C ALA A 85 -20.86 -3.42 5.01
N ARG A 86 -21.11 -2.11 4.87
CA ARG A 86 -21.66 -1.23 5.91
C ARG A 86 -23.13 -0.86 5.68
N ILE A 87 -23.73 -1.32 4.59
CA ILE A 87 -25.16 -1.17 4.24
C ILE A 87 -25.90 -2.43 4.69
#